data_AF-A0A845SK87-F1
#
_entry.id   AF-A0A845SK87-F1
#
_cell.length_a   1.000
_cell.length_b   1.000
_cell.length_c   1.000
_cell.angle_alpha   90.00
_cell.angle_beta   90.00
_cell.angle_gamma   90.00
#
_symmetry.space_group_name_H-M   'P 1'
#
loop_
_entity.id
_entity.type
_entity.pdbx_description
1 polymer ?
#
loop_
_entity_poly.entity_id
_entity_poly.type
_entity_poly.pdbx_seq_one_letter_code
_entity_poly.pdbx_strand_id
1 'polypeptide(L)' 'MSSDPIQRRLIQEVVSTQNSMASVAQQDAGQPYDIGDMYAFNFALQDVANANWANSQYTQYKYGISKAIINAIN' A
#
# COMPACT_ATOMS: atom_id res chain seq x y z
N MET A 1 -13.86 8.70 -0.01
CA MET A 1 -12.41 9.02 0.09
C MET A 1 -12.09 9.28 1.56
N SER A 2 -11.06 8.65 2.13
CA SER A 2 -10.70 8.86 3.54
C SER A 2 -10.25 10.31 3.79
N SER A 3 -10.74 10.92 4.86
CA SER A 3 -10.36 12.26 5.35
C SER A 3 -9.05 12.24 6.16
N ASP A 4 -8.50 11.06 6.40
CA ASP A 4 -7.34 10.86 7.26
C ASP A 4 -6.02 11.03 6.47
N PRO A 5 -5.13 11.97 6.85
CA PRO A 5 -3.90 12.25 6.12
C PRO A 5 -2.96 11.05 5.99
N ILE A 6 -2.90 10.18 7.02
CA ILE A 6 -2.02 9.01 7.01
C ILE A 6 -2.57 7.96 6.05
N GLN A 7 -3.87 7.68 6.13
CA GLN A 7 -4.53 6.76 5.21
C GLN A 7 -4.43 7.25 3.76
N ARG A 8 -4.56 8.56 3.51
CA ARG A 8 -4.40 9.14 2.18
C ARG A 8 -2.99 8.92 1.63
N ARG A 9 -1.94 9.14 2.44
CA ARG A 9 -0.54 8.89 2.02
C ARG A 9 -0.32 7.42 1.69
N LEU A 10 -0.82 6.50 2.51
CA LEU A 10 -0.71 5.07 2.26
C LEU A 10 -1.43 4.64 0.97
N ILE A 11 -2.60 5.20 0.70
CA ILE A 11 -3.31 4.96 -0.57
C ILE A 11 -2.52 5.51 -1.76
N GLN A 12 -1.92 6.69 -1.64
CA GLN A 12 -1.11 7.29 -2.71
C GLN A 12 0.12 6.45 -3.04
N GLU A 13 0.82 5.94 -2.02
CA GLU A 13 1.91 4.97 -2.16
C GLU A 13 1.45 3.72 -2.92
N VAL A 14 0.36 3.08 -2.48
CA VAL A 14 -0.18 1.88 -3.15
C VAL A 14 -0.50 2.14 -4.63
N VAL A 15 -1.13 3.27 -4.94
CA VAL A 15 -1.47 3.63 -6.33
C VAL A 15 -0.20 3.89 -7.16
N SER A 16 0.79 4.59 -6.61
CA SER A 16 2.08 4.83 -7.27
C SER A 16 2.78 3.52 -7.61
N THR A 17 2.81 2.58 -6.67
CA THR A 17 3.47 1.29 -6.87
C THR A 17 2.70 0.38 -7.81
N GLN A 18 1.36 0.41 -7.80
CA GLN A 18 0.53 -0.28 -8.79
C GLN A 18 0.81 0.20 -10.21
N ASN A 19 0.95 1.52 -10.41
CA ASN A 19 1.29 2.08 -11.71
C ASN A 19 2.70 1.64 -12.15
N SER A 20 3.65 1.58 -11.21
CA SER A 20 5.02 1.12 -11.48
C SER A 20 5.05 -0.37 -11.90
N MET A 21 4.30 -1.22 -11.20
CA MET A 21 4.15 -2.64 -11.60
C MET A 21 3.51 -2.78 -12.98
N ALA A 22 2.48 -1.98 -13.28
CA ALA A 22 1.83 -2.00 -14.59
C ALA A 22 2.79 -1.58 -15.71
N SER A 23 3.66 -0.59 -15.47
CA SER A 23 4.68 -0.20 -16.45
C SER A 23 5.73 -1.28 -16.71
N VAL A 24 6.20 -1.97 -15.67
CA VAL A 24 7.14 -3.09 -15.81
C VAL A 24 6.50 -4.22 -16.62
N ALA A 25 5.29 -4.63 -16.25
CA ALA A 25 4.56 -5.67 -16.97
C ALA A 25 4.26 -5.32 -18.44
N GLN A 26 4.07 -4.04 -18.76
CA GLN A 26 3.87 -3.56 -20.13
C GLN A 26 5.17 -3.55 -20.95
N GLN A 27 6.31 -3.23 -20.32
CA GLN A 27 7.62 -3.26 -20.98
C GLN A 27 8.05 -4.70 -21.33
N ASP A 28 7.70 -5.67 -20.49
CA ASP A 28 8.02 -7.09 -20.68
C ASP A 28 7.14 -7.83 -21.70
N ALA A 29 6.05 -7.24 -22.19
CA ALA A 29 5.03 -7.92 -23.01
C ALA A 29 5.50 -8.38 -24.42
N GLY A 30 6.79 -8.33 -24.72
CA GLY A 30 7.37 -8.78 -25.99
C GLY A 30 8.89 -8.98 -26.01
N GLN A 31 9.57 -8.90 -24.86
CA GLN A 31 11.03 -9.08 -24.73
C GLN A 31 11.35 -10.23 -23.77
N PRO A 32 12.49 -10.94 -23.94
CA PRO A 32 12.92 -11.92 -22.96
C PRO A 32 13.16 -11.24 -21.61
N TYR A 33 12.45 -11.70 -20.58
CA TYR A 33 12.51 -11.19 -19.20
C TYR A 33 13.95 -10.88 -18.76
N ASP A 34 14.23 -9.61 -18.46
CA ASP A 34 15.48 -9.20 -17.82
C ASP A 34 15.39 -9.48 -16.31
N ILE A 35 16.52 -9.90 -15.74
CA ILE A 35 16.67 -10.10 -14.28
C ILE A 35 16.39 -8.78 -13.55
N GLY A 36 16.76 -7.63 -14.14
CA GLY A 36 16.50 -6.30 -13.60
C GLY A 36 15.01 -6.03 -13.39
N ASP A 37 14.17 -6.33 -14.38
CA ASP A 37 12.72 -6.13 -14.33
C ASP A 37 12.06 -7.04 -13.30
N MET A 38 12.56 -8.28 -13.16
CA MET A 38 12.10 -9.19 -12.12
C MET A 38 12.40 -8.67 -10.69
N TYR A 39 13.57 -8.07 -10.48
CA TYR A 39 13.90 -7.42 -9.20
C TYR A 39 13.03 -6.18 -8.95
N ALA A 40 12.85 -5.32 -9.95
CA ALA A 40 12.00 -4.13 -9.84
C ALA A 40 10.55 -4.51 -9.52
N PHE A 41 10.01 -5.54 -10.17
CA PHE A 41 8.70 -6.08 -9.87
C PHE A 41 8.59 -6.63 -8.44
N ASN A 42 9.61 -7.36 -7.97
CA ASN A 42 9.65 -7.88 -6.60
C ASN A 42 9.67 -6.76 -5.55
N PHE A 43 10.50 -5.72 -5.74
CA PHE A 43 10.51 -4.56 -4.84
C PHE A 43 9.15 -3.86 -4.81
N ALA A 44 8.53 -3.64 -5.98
CA ALA A 44 7.21 -3.03 -6.06
C ALA A 44 6.14 -3.87 -5.33
N LEU A 45 6.19 -5.21 -5.43
CA LEU A 45 5.28 -6.07 -4.66
C LEU A 45 5.50 -5.95 -3.14
N GLN A 46 6.76 -5.88 -2.69
CA GLN A 46 7.08 -5.71 -1.28
C GLN A 46 6.56 -4.37 -0.74
N ASP A 47 6.72 -3.29 -1.50
CA ASP A 47 6.24 -1.96 -1.12
C ASP A 47 4.71 -1.92 -1.00
N VAL A 48 3.98 -2.54 -1.95
CA VAL A 48 2.51 -2.67 -1.86
C VAL A 48 2.11 -3.47 -0.62
N ALA A 49 2.79 -4.58 -0.34
CA ALA A 49 2.50 -5.40 0.84
C ALA A 49 2.71 -4.62 2.14
N ASN A 50 3.82 -3.88 2.24
CA ASN A 50 4.15 -3.04 3.39
C ASN A 50 3.12 -1.92 3.60
N ALA A 51 2.75 -1.21 2.53
CA ALA A 51 1.76 -0.13 2.60
C ALA A 51 0.37 -0.64 3.03
N ASN A 52 -0.05 -1.80 2.52
CA ASN A 52 -1.31 -2.43 2.93
C ASN A 52 -1.28 -2.89 4.40
N TRP A 53 -0.17 -3.48 4.85
CA TRP A 53 0.01 -3.84 6.26
C TRP A 53 -0.07 -2.61 7.17
N ALA A 54 0.67 -1.54 6.85
CA ALA A 54 0.66 -0.30 7.63
C ALA A 54 -0.75 0.31 7.70
N ASN A 55 -1.50 0.30 6.59
CA ASN A 55 -2.88 0.80 6.55
C ASN A 55 -3.83 -0.04 7.42
N SER A 56 -3.64 -1.37 7.45
CA SER A 56 -4.41 -2.26 8.33
C SER A 56 -4.13 -1.97 9.81
N GLN A 57 -2.86 -1.85 10.21
CA GLN A 57 -2.49 -1.50 11.59
C GLN A 57 -3.04 -0.14 11.99
N TYR A 58 -2.94 0.85 11.12
CA TYR A 58 -3.47 2.20 11.36
C TYR A 58 -4.99 2.18 11.58
N THR A 59 -5.72 1.42 10.76
CA THR A 59 -7.17 1.26 10.89
C THR A 59 -7.56 0.60 12.21
N GLN A 60 -6.84 -0.46 12.60
CA GLN A 60 -7.06 -1.14 13.88
C GLN A 60 -6.80 -0.22 15.08
N TYR A 61 -5.71 0.53 15.04
CA TYR A 61 -5.37 1.51 16.08
C TYR A 61 -6.47 2.58 16.24
N LYS A 62 -6.93 3.16 15.13
CA LYS A 62 -8.01 4.15 15.12
C LYS A 62 -9.30 3.60 15.72
N TYR A 63 -9.67 2.37 15.37
CA TYR A 63 -10.84 1.72 15.97
C TYR A 63 -10.66 1.48 17.47
N GLY A 64 -9.46 1.04 17.90
CA GLY A 64 -9.12 0.84 19.31
C GLY A 64 -9.29 2.10 20.15
N ILE A 65 -8.78 3.24 19.68
CA ILE A 65 -8.96 4.53 20.36
C ILE A 65 -10.44 4.92 20.43
N SER A 66 -11.16 4.87 19.31
CA SER A 66 -12.58 5.22 19.28
C SER A 66 -13.39 4.39 20.28
N LYS A 67 -13.10 3.09 20.38
CA LYS A 67 -13.72 2.20 21.36
C LYS A 67 -13.36 2.60 22.81
N ALA A 68 -12.10 2.92 23.07
CA ALA A 68 -11.65 3.34 24.40
C ALA A 68 -12.33 4.65 24.84
N ILE A 69 -12.48 5.62 23.94
CA ILE A 69 -13.18 6.89 24.22
C ILE A 69 -14.64 6.63 24.57
N ILE A 70 -15.36 5.83 23.77
CA ILE A 70 -16.77 5.48 24.05
C ILE A 70 -16.90 4.82 25.42
N ASN A 71 -16.01 3.87 25.73
CA ASN A 71 -16.00 3.18 27.01
C ASN A 71 -15.67 4.09 28.21
N ALA A 72 -14.97 5.19 27.99
CA ALA A 72 -14.62 6.13 29.07
C ALA A 72 -15.75 7.15 29.36
N ILE A 73 -16.72 7.29 28.47
CA ILE A 73 -17.85 8.23 28.60
C ILE A 73 -19.14 7.50 29.06
N ASN A 74 -19.20 6.17 28.92
CA ASN A 74 -20.22 5.31 29.52
C ASN A 74 -19.88 4.93 30.96
#